data_AF-A0AA88V6H9-F1
#
_entry.id   AF-A0AA88V6H9-F1
#
_cell.length_a   1.000
_cell.length_b   1.000
_cell.length_c   1.000
_cell.angle_alpha   90.00
_cell.angle_beta   90.00
_cell.angle_gamma   90.00
#
_symmetry.space_group_name_H-M   'P 1'
#
loop_
_entity.id
_entity.type
_entity.pdbx_description
1 polymer ?
#
loop_
_entity_poly.entity_id
_entity_poly.type
_entity_poly.pdbx_seq_one_letter_code
_entity_poly.pdbx_strand_id
1 'polypeptide(L)'
;MAEEISSSSAAATTTRTTAKRSLWPSVLRWIPSSTDHIIASEKRLLSLVKTSYTQEQVNIGSDPPGSKVRWFRSVSDEPRFINTVTFDSKEDSPTLVMVHGYGASQGFFFRNFDALAKHFRVIAIDQLG
;
A
#
# COMPACT_ATOMS: atom_id res chain seq x y z
N MET A 1 33.97 -47.63 -33.43
CA MET A 1 33.75 -46.64 -34.50
C MET A 1 33.08 -45.45 -33.86
N ALA A 2 33.75 -44.31 -33.93
CA ALA A 2 33.43 -43.05 -33.27
C ALA A 2 32.47 -42.20 -34.11
N GLU A 3 32.13 -41.04 -33.55
CA GLU A 3 31.46 -39.86 -34.15
C GLU A 3 29.92 -39.86 -34.06
N GLU A 4 29.23 -38.78 -33.65
CA GLU A 4 29.63 -37.39 -33.38
C GLU A 4 28.57 -36.72 -32.48
N ILE A 5 28.99 -35.96 -31.47
CA ILE A 5 28.12 -35.07 -30.69
C ILE A 5 28.21 -33.70 -31.36
N SER A 6 27.15 -33.29 -32.07
CA SER A 6 27.07 -31.95 -32.64
C SER A 6 26.87 -30.91 -31.54
N SER A 7 27.96 -30.25 -31.14
CA SER A 7 27.94 -29.07 -30.29
C SER A 7 27.59 -27.84 -31.15
N SER A 8 26.36 -27.36 -31.06
CA SER A 8 26.00 -26.04 -31.59
C SER A 8 26.32 -24.97 -30.55
N SER A 9 27.45 -24.28 -30.71
CA SER A 9 27.77 -23.08 -29.93
C SER A 9 26.89 -21.92 -30.41
N ALA A 10 25.75 -21.73 -29.76
CA ALA A 10 24.97 -20.50 -29.93
C ALA A 10 25.77 -19.33 -29.35
N ALA A 11 26.38 -18.53 -30.22
CA ALA A 11 27.01 -17.28 -29.84
C ALA A 11 25.95 -16.37 -29.21
N ALA A 12 26.02 -16.18 -27.89
CA ALA A 12 25.17 -15.24 -27.17
C ALA A 12 25.59 -13.82 -27.56
N THR A 13 24.91 -13.25 -28.56
CA THR A 13 24.97 -11.82 -28.86
C THR A 13 24.46 -11.06 -27.64
N THR A 14 25.38 -10.56 -26.81
CA THR A 14 25.07 -9.66 -25.71
C THR A 14 24.64 -8.32 -26.32
N THR A 15 23.33 -8.16 -26.53
CA THR A 15 22.74 -6.88 -26.89
C THR A 15 22.89 -5.93 -25.70
N ARG A 16 23.94 -5.11 -25.74
CA ARG A 16 24.13 -3.99 -24.83
C ARG A 16 23.00 -2.98 -25.05
N THR A 17 21.95 -3.08 -24.26
CA THR A 17 20.90 -2.06 -24.20
C THR A 17 21.52 -0.78 -23.65
N THR A 18 21.72 0.21 -24.53
CA THR A 18 22.11 1.55 -24.10
C THR A 18 20.95 2.15 -23.34
N ALA A 19 21.08 2.24 -22.01
CA ALA A 19 20.09 2.87 -21.16
C ALA A 19 19.92 4.32 -21.59
N LYS A 20 18.77 4.66 -22.19
CA LYS A 20 18.41 6.04 -22.51
C LYS A 20 18.37 6.83 -21.21
N ARG A 21 19.34 7.72 -21.00
CA ARG A 21 19.33 8.64 -19.86
C ARG A 21 18.09 9.53 -19.97
N SER A 22 17.15 9.34 -19.06
CA SER A 22 15.97 10.18 -18.95
C SER A 22 16.39 11.62 -18.64
N LEU A 23 15.90 12.56 -19.45
CA LEU A 23 16.10 14.01 -19.27
C LEU A 23 15.21 14.59 -18.15
N TRP A 24 14.37 13.77 -17.51
CA TRP A 24 13.56 14.21 -16.38
C TRP A 24 14.45 14.49 -15.17
N PRO A 25 14.40 15.71 -14.60
CA PRO A 25 15.15 16.04 -13.40
C PRO A 25 14.80 15.06 -12.29
N SER A 26 15.82 14.44 -11.68
CA SER A 26 15.62 13.50 -10.56
C SER A 26 14.89 14.16 -9.38
N VAL A 27 14.98 15.48 -9.26
CA VAL A 27 14.29 16.29 -8.24
C VAL A 27 12.77 16.40 -8.44
N LEU A 28 12.28 16.18 -9.67
CA LEU A 28 10.83 16.15 -9.97
C LEU A 28 10.28 14.72 -9.95
N ARG A 29 11.13 13.71 -9.72
CA ARG A 29 10.70 12.33 -9.59
C ARG A 29 10.02 12.16 -8.24
N TRP A 30 8.76 11.74 -8.25
CA TRP A 30 8.10 11.29 -7.04
C TRP A 30 8.90 10.15 -6.39
N ILE A 31 9.31 10.36 -5.14
CA ILE A 31 9.95 9.35 -4.31
C ILE A 31 8.94 9.01 -3.23
N PRO A 32 8.44 7.76 -3.16
CA PRO A 32 7.57 7.35 -2.07
C PRO A 32 8.25 7.63 -0.72
N SER A 33 7.52 8.23 0.21
CA SER A 33 7.94 8.34 1.60
C SER A 33 8.26 6.94 2.15
N SER A 34 9.24 6.83 3.05
CA SER A 34 9.51 5.55 3.70
C SER A 34 8.32 5.12 4.54
N THR A 35 8.07 3.81 4.61
CA THR A 35 7.01 3.20 5.40
C THR A 35 7.09 3.62 6.87
N ASP A 36 8.29 3.67 7.45
CA ASP A 36 8.49 4.08 8.84
C ASP A 36 8.07 5.53 9.08
N HIS A 37 8.35 6.42 8.12
CA HIS A 37 7.93 7.81 8.21
C HIS A 37 6.42 7.98 8.07
N ILE A 38 5.77 7.15 7.25
CA ILE A 38 4.30 7.11 7.13
C ILE A 38 3.70 6.68 8.48
N ILE A 39 4.15 5.55 9.03
CA ILE A 39 3.69 5.02 10.32
C ILE A 39 3.93 6.03 11.45
N ALA A 40 5.11 6.65 11.49
CA ALA A 40 5.43 7.65 12.51
C ALA A 40 4.53 8.90 12.40
N SER A 41 4.26 9.35 11.17
CA SER A 41 3.38 10.49 10.92
C SER A 41 1.94 10.19 11.30
N GLU A 42 1.46 8.98 10.99
CA GLU A 42 0.14 8.51 11.36
C GLU A 42 -0.02 8.42 12.88
N LYS A 43 0.90 7.75 13.58
CA LYS A 43 0.92 7.70 15.06
C LYS A 43 0.87 9.09 15.67
N ARG A 44 1.61 10.04 15.10
CA ARG A 44 1.59 11.44 15.54
C ARG A 44 0.21 12.08 15.33
N LEU A 45 -0.44 11.87 14.19
CA LEU A 45 -1.77 12.42 13.93
C LEU A 45 -2.83 11.79 14.84
N LEU A 46 -2.82 10.47 14.99
CA LEU A 46 -3.77 9.73 15.83
C LEU A 46 -3.58 10.04 17.32
N SER A 47 -2.37 10.39 17.76
CA SER A 47 -2.12 10.83 19.15
C SER A 47 -2.88 12.11 19.54
N LEU A 48 -3.35 12.89 18.56
CA LEU A 48 -4.14 14.10 18.79
C LEU A 48 -5.64 13.80 18.94
N VAL A 49 -6.07 12.62 18.52
CA VAL A 49 -7.47 12.17 18.57
C VAL A 49 -7.80 11.79 20.01
N LYS A 50 -8.90 12.33 20.53
CA LYS A 50 -9.29 12.14 21.94
C LYS A 50 -10.17 10.92 22.15
N THR A 51 -10.98 10.60 21.14
CA THR A 51 -11.86 9.45 21.16
C THR A 51 -11.05 8.17 21.10
N SER A 52 -11.39 7.19 21.94
CA SER A 52 -10.75 5.88 21.91
C SER A 52 -10.97 5.20 20.57
N TYR A 53 -9.93 4.54 20.08
CA TYR A 53 -9.97 3.80 18.81
C TYR A 53 -9.17 2.51 18.91
N THR A 54 -9.51 1.57 18.03
CA THR A 54 -8.67 0.40 17.74
C THR A 54 -8.04 0.58 16.37
N GLN A 55 -6.77 0.21 16.24
CA GLN A 55 -6.05 0.22 14.98
C GLN A 55 -5.57 -1.19 14.68
N GLU A 56 -5.91 -1.69 13.49
CA GLU A 56 -5.64 -3.06 13.08
C GLU A 56 -5.10 -3.10 11.65
N GLN A 57 -4.20 -4.05 11.42
CA GLN A 57 -3.75 -4.41 10.07
C GLN A 57 -4.60 -5.59 9.61
N VAL A 58 -5.66 -5.28 8.86
CA VAL A 58 -6.65 -6.28 8.44
C VAL A 58 -6.12 -7.05 7.24
N ASN A 59 -5.92 -8.36 7.41
CA ASN A 59 -5.46 -9.23 6.33
C ASN A 59 -6.55 -9.39 5.26
N ILE A 60 -6.24 -9.01 4.02
CA ILE A 60 -7.14 -9.14 2.87
C ILE A 60 -6.75 -10.31 1.94
N GLY A 61 -5.78 -11.12 2.36
CA GLY A 61 -5.27 -12.27 1.61
C GLY A 61 -4.25 -11.90 0.53
N SER A 62 -3.77 -12.95 -0.13
CA SER A 62 -2.94 -12.89 -1.34
C SER A 62 -3.82 -12.90 -2.59
N ASP A 63 -3.24 -12.63 -3.75
CA ASP A 63 -3.94 -12.85 -5.00
C ASP A 63 -4.13 -14.36 -5.26
N PRO A 64 -5.11 -14.74 -6.10
CA PRO A 64 -5.21 -16.11 -6.58
C PRO A 64 -3.91 -16.56 -7.26
N PRO A 65 -3.48 -17.83 -7.08
CA PRO A 65 -2.33 -18.37 -7.77
C PRO A 65 -2.40 -18.14 -9.28
N GLY A 66 -1.33 -17.60 -9.87
CA GLY A 66 -1.28 -17.29 -11.30
C GLY A 66 -1.89 -15.93 -11.69
N SER A 67 -2.33 -15.12 -10.72
CA SER A 67 -2.68 -13.72 -10.96
C SER A 67 -1.49 -12.94 -11.53
N LYS A 68 -1.73 -12.20 -12.61
CA LYS A 68 -0.77 -11.24 -13.19
C LYS A 68 -0.92 -9.84 -12.61
N VAL A 69 -1.91 -9.63 -11.73
CA VAL A 69 -2.17 -8.33 -11.13
C VAL A 69 -1.04 -8.03 -10.16
N ARG A 70 -0.30 -6.96 -10.43
CA ARG A 70 0.73 -6.44 -9.54
C ARG A 70 0.16 -5.21 -8.86
N TRP A 71 -0.30 -5.38 -7.63
CA TRP A 71 -0.60 -4.27 -6.75
C TRP A 71 0.71 -3.61 -6.30
N PHE A 72 0.68 -2.31 -6.08
CA PHE A 72 1.82 -1.41 -5.88
C PHE A 72 3.10 -2.08 -5.33
N ARG A 73 4.04 -2.43 -6.24
CA ARG A 73 5.33 -3.11 -5.93
C ARG A 73 5.24 -4.47 -5.20
N SER A 74 4.06 -5.00 -4.89
CA SER A 74 3.89 -6.33 -4.28
C SER A 74 3.90 -7.46 -5.31
N VAL A 75 4.28 -8.65 -4.85
CA VAL A 75 4.12 -9.92 -5.60
C VAL A 75 2.73 -10.48 -5.30
N SER A 76 2.16 -11.28 -6.20
CA SER A 76 0.81 -11.85 -6.08
C SER A 76 0.63 -12.70 -4.83
N ASP A 77 1.67 -13.42 -4.42
CA ASP A 77 1.55 -14.53 -3.47
C ASP A 77 1.74 -14.11 -2.01
N GLU A 78 2.10 -12.86 -1.75
CA GLU A 78 2.28 -12.33 -0.39
C GLU A 78 0.95 -11.85 0.20
N PRO A 79 0.67 -12.13 1.50
CA PRO A 79 -0.51 -11.60 2.17
C PRO A 79 -0.43 -10.08 2.29
N ARG A 80 -1.59 -9.43 2.17
CA ARG A 80 -1.68 -7.97 2.24
C ARG A 80 -2.57 -7.55 3.39
N PHE A 81 -2.29 -6.34 3.86
CA PHE A 81 -2.96 -5.78 5.00
C PHE A 81 -3.47 -4.38 4.67
N ILE A 82 -4.68 -4.09 5.12
CA ILE A 82 -5.27 -2.76 5.10
C ILE A 82 -5.21 -2.21 6.52
N ASN A 83 -4.56 -1.06 6.65
CA ASN A 83 -4.58 -0.31 7.89
C ASN A 83 -5.99 0.22 8.12
N THR A 84 -6.58 -0.17 9.25
CA THR A 84 -7.97 0.14 9.59
C THR A 84 -8.01 0.74 10.98
N VAL A 85 -8.63 1.91 11.12
CA VAL A 85 -8.89 2.54 12.41
C VAL A 85 -10.39 2.56 12.67
N THR A 86 -10.79 1.99 13.79
CA THR A 86 -12.19 1.87 14.21
C THR A 86 -12.43 2.68 15.47
N PHE A 87 -13.46 3.51 15.44
CA PHE A 87 -14.00 4.20 16.61
C PHE A 87 -15.34 3.56 16.94
N ASP A 88 -15.43 2.93 18.10
CA ASP A 88 -16.69 2.41 18.60
C ASP A 88 -17.61 3.57 19.01
N SER A 89 -18.91 3.34 18.88
CA SER A 89 -19.97 4.27 19.28
C SER A 89 -21.02 3.52 20.09
N LYS A 90 -22.01 4.26 20.60
CA LYS A 90 -23.17 3.70 21.30
C LYS A 90 -23.86 2.64 20.45
N GLU A 91 -24.47 1.67 21.14
CA GLU A 91 -25.35 0.67 20.54
C GLU A 91 -26.38 1.36 19.62
N ASP A 92 -26.64 0.75 18.46
CA ASP A 92 -27.49 1.26 17.37
C ASP A 92 -26.99 2.49 16.56
N SER A 93 -25.75 2.96 16.79
CA SER A 93 -25.19 4.02 15.94
C SER A 93 -24.96 3.54 14.50
N PRO A 94 -25.31 4.31 13.46
CA PRO A 94 -25.00 3.95 12.08
C PRO A 94 -23.48 3.86 11.86
N THR A 95 -23.07 2.95 10.97
CA THR A 95 -21.65 2.81 10.61
C THR A 95 -21.28 3.74 9.46
N LEU A 96 -20.22 4.52 9.65
CA LEU A 96 -19.61 5.36 8.62
C LEU A 96 -18.26 4.77 8.21
N VAL A 97 -18.17 4.31 6.96
CA VAL A 97 -16.92 3.87 6.37
C VAL A 97 -16.27 5.03 5.61
N MET A 98 -15.03 5.36 5.96
CA MET A 98 -14.28 6.48 5.39
C MET A 98 -13.14 5.98 4.53
N VAL A 99 -13.16 6.36 3.25
CA VAL A 99 -12.14 6.00 2.25
C VAL A 99 -11.52 7.29 1.74
N HIS A 100 -10.19 7.41 1.86
CA HIS A 100 -9.49 8.60 1.43
C HIS A 100 -9.28 8.64 -0.10
N GLY A 101 -8.95 9.82 -0.63
CA GLY A 101 -8.53 9.96 -2.03
C GLY A 101 -7.06 9.61 -2.24
N TYR A 102 -6.61 9.58 -3.50
CA TYR A 102 -5.22 9.25 -3.86
C TYR A 102 -4.20 10.14 -3.12
N GLY A 103 -3.19 9.52 -2.50
CA GLY A 103 -2.09 10.21 -1.83
C GLY A 103 -2.39 10.84 -0.46
N ALA A 104 -3.57 10.59 0.11
CA ALA A 104 -3.98 11.23 1.36
C ALA A 104 -3.77 10.38 2.63
N SER A 105 -4.10 9.07 2.57
CA SER A 105 -4.34 8.21 3.75
C SER A 105 -5.49 8.72 4.64
N GLN A 106 -5.82 7.97 5.68
CA GLN A 106 -6.74 8.35 6.74
C GLN A 106 -6.30 9.62 7.50
N GLY A 107 -5.03 10.01 7.40
CA GLY A 107 -4.53 11.29 7.88
C GLY A 107 -5.27 12.49 7.29
N PHE A 108 -5.95 12.33 6.16
CA PHE A 108 -6.85 13.36 5.60
C PHE A 108 -8.07 13.66 6.50
N PHE A 109 -8.53 12.67 7.27
CA PHE A 109 -9.74 12.77 8.08
C PHE A 109 -9.49 13.00 9.58
N PHE A 110 -8.23 13.04 10.04
CA PHE A 110 -7.92 12.91 11.47
C PHE A 110 -8.62 13.93 12.38
N ARG A 111 -8.86 15.15 11.88
CA ARG A 111 -9.57 16.21 12.64
C ARG A 111 -11.08 16.00 12.72
N ASN A 112 -11.64 15.13 11.88
CA ASN A 112 -13.06 14.84 11.85
C ASN A 112 -13.44 13.68 12.78
N PHE A 113 -12.50 12.80 13.13
CA PHE A 113 -12.79 11.59 13.90
C PHE A 113 -13.52 11.87 15.21
N ASP A 114 -13.04 12.80 16.04
CA ASP A 114 -13.68 13.11 17.33
C ASP A 114 -15.11 13.65 17.19
N ALA A 115 -15.42 14.34 16.09
CA ALA A 115 -16.77 14.83 15.85
C ALA A 115 -17.68 13.72 15.31
N LEU A 116 -17.18 12.93 14.35
CA LEU A 116 -17.94 11.88 13.70
C LEU A 116 -18.22 10.70 14.64
N ALA A 117 -17.24 10.30 15.45
CA ALA A 117 -17.37 9.17 16.39
C ALA A 117 -18.41 9.40 17.50
N LYS A 118 -18.91 10.63 17.67
CA LYS A 118 -20.04 10.93 18.59
C LYS A 118 -21.39 10.46 18.04
N HIS A 119 -21.49 10.26 16.74
CA HIS A 119 -22.73 10.01 16.02
C HIS A 119 -22.71 8.70 15.24
N PHE A 120 -21.52 8.23 14.86
CA PHE A 120 -21.33 7.05 14.02
C PHE A 120 -20.32 6.11 14.66
N ARG A 121 -20.48 4.80 14.42
CA ARG A 121 -19.35 3.88 14.45
C ARG A 121 -18.47 4.20 13.24
N VAL A 122 -17.28 4.73 13.45
CA VAL A 122 -16.40 5.17 12.34
C VAL A 122 -15.40 4.07 12.01
N ILE A 123 -15.27 3.73 10.74
CA ILE A 123 -14.25 2.81 10.22
C ILE A 123 -13.49 3.53 9.10
N ALA A 124 -12.25 3.95 9.37
CA ALA A 124 -11.37 4.56 8.39
C ALA A 124 -10.40 3.50 7.84
N ILE A 125 -10.29 3.41 6.52
CA ILE A 125 -9.40 2.45 5.85
C ILE A 125 -8.38 3.17 4.96
N ASP A 126 -7.14 2.69 4.99
CA ASP A 126 -6.12 3.09 4.04
C ASP A 126 -6.13 2.18 2.81
N GLN A 127 -6.33 2.77 1.63
CA GLN A 127 -6.21 2.05 0.37
C GLN A 127 -4.76 1.59 0.16
N LEU A 128 -4.57 0.46 -0.54
CA LEU A 128 -3.24 0.01 -0.93
C LEU A 128 -2.59 0.98 -1.93
N GLY A 129 -1.34 1.37 -1.66
CA GLY A 129 -0.53 2.21 -2.54
C GLY A 129 -0.12 3.52 -1.87
#